data_AF-A0A494Z9Q5-F1
#
_entry.id   AF-A0A494Z9Q5-F1
#
_cell.length_a   1.000
_cell.length_b   1.000
_cell.length_c   1.000
_cell.angle_alpha   90.00
_cell.angle_beta   90.00
_cell.angle_gamma   90.00
#
_symmetry.space_group_name_H-M   'P 1'
#
loop_
_entity.id
_entity.type
_entity.pdbx_description
1 polymer ?
#
loop_
_entity_poly.entity_id
_entity_poly.type
_entity_poly.pdbx_seq_one_letter_code
_entity_poly.pdbx_strand_id
1 'polypeptide(L)' 'MIKNRLFKSYNPSDFDTEHYEGMFILPQAKGSPVIIQRSKNADPPHWCIVHGYSSSVYYSYKEVIDYCTKQGWL' A
#
# COMPACT_ATOMS: atom_id res chain seq x y z
N MET A 1 28.41 11.53 -12.30
CA MET A 1 26.97 11.51 -12.62
C MET A 1 26.49 10.07 -12.50
N ILE A 2 25.74 9.73 -11.44
CA ILE A 2 25.25 8.37 -11.21
C ILE A 2 23.94 8.22 -11.96
N LYS A 3 23.83 7.15 -12.75
CA LYS A 3 22.71 6.83 -13.64
C LYS A 3 21.39 6.87 -12.86
N ASN A 4 20.53 7.86 -13.15
CA ASN A 4 19.11 7.82 -12.81
C ASN A 4 18.51 6.56 -13.45
N ARG A 5 18.37 5.48 -12.67
CA ARG A 5 17.43 4.43 -13.05
C ARG A 5 16.07 5.10 -13.09
N LEU A 6 15.41 4.97 -14.24
CA LEU A 6 14.04 5.37 -14.53
C LEU A 6 13.06 4.58 -13.66
N PHE A 7 13.15 4.68 -12.33
CA PHE A 7 12.06 4.24 -11.48
C PHE A 7 11.01 5.33 -11.58
N LYS A 8 9.91 5.02 -12.28
CA LYS A 8 8.70 5.81 -12.21
C LYS A 8 8.38 5.99 -10.72
N SER A 9 8.42 7.23 -10.23
CA SER A 9 7.95 7.53 -8.89
C SER A 9 6.44 7.32 -8.91
N TYR A 10 5.99 6.26 -8.26
CA TYR A 10 4.57 6.01 -8.10
C TYR A 10 4.00 6.97 -7.05
N ASN A 11 2.81 7.50 -7.30
CA ASN A 11 2.02 8.22 -6.32
C ASN A 11 0.93 7.29 -5.77
N PRO A 12 0.51 7.42 -4.50
CA PRO A 12 -0.56 6.59 -3.95
C PRO A 12 -1.83 6.59 -4.82
N SER A 13 -2.19 7.73 -5.41
CA SER A 13 -3.34 7.87 -6.32
C SER A 13 -3.23 7.06 -7.62
N ASP A 14 -2.02 6.66 -8.03
CA ASP A 14 -1.85 5.75 -9.18
C ASP A 14 -2.50 4.37 -8.91
N PHE A 15 -2.77 4.08 -7.63
CA PHE A 15 -3.43 2.86 -7.16
C PHE A 15 -4.85 3.10 -6.66
N ASP A 16 -5.46 4.22 -7.01
CA ASP A 16 -6.89 4.42 -6.78
C ASP A 16 -7.69 3.40 -7.59
N THR A 17 -8.79 2.94 -7.00
CA THR A 17 -9.80 2.12 -7.67
C THR A 17 -11.18 2.74 -7.49
N GLU A 18 -12.20 2.12 -8.07
CA GLU A 18 -13.59 2.52 -7.81
C GLU A 18 -13.94 2.47 -6.31
N HIS A 19 -13.40 1.48 -5.58
CA HIS A 19 -13.80 1.21 -4.19
C HIS A 19 -12.77 1.66 -3.14
N TYR A 20 -11.52 1.87 -3.54
CA TYR A 20 -10.42 2.18 -2.63
C TYR A 20 -9.62 3.41 -3.09
N GLU A 21 -9.21 4.22 -2.13
CA GLU A 21 -8.25 5.33 -2.27
C GLU A 21 -6.85 4.81 -1.89
N GLY A 22 -5.85 5.03 -2.74
CA GLY A 22 -4.46 4.74 -2.43
C GLY A 22 -3.91 5.75 -1.43
N MET A 23 -3.45 5.27 -0.27
CA MET A 23 -3.01 6.12 0.84
C MET A 23 -1.49 6.17 0.95
N PHE A 24 -0.83 5.01 0.91
CA PHE A 24 0.61 4.91 1.11
C PHE A 24 1.25 3.88 0.18
N ILE A 25 2.51 4.12 -0.15
CA ILE A 25 3.36 3.19 -0.89
C ILE A 25 4.59 2.95 -0.03
N LEU A 26 4.79 1.70 0.40
CA LEU A 26 6.00 1.30 1.12
C LEU A 26 6.96 0.65 0.12
N PRO A 27 8.07 1.32 -0.25
CA PRO A 27 9.04 0.77 -1.18
C PRO A 27 9.74 -0.44 -0.55
N GLN A 28 9.87 -1.51 -1.31
CA GLN A 28 10.61 -2.71 -0.89
C GLN A 28 12.00 -2.73 -1.53
N ALA A 29 13.03 -3.11 -0.77
CA ALA A 29 14.39 -3.22 -1.29
C ALA A 29 14.51 -4.25 -2.42
N LYS A 30 13.65 -5.27 -2.41
CA LYS A 30 13.48 -6.29 -3.45
C LYS A 30 12.01 -6.63 -3.59
N GLY A 31 11.54 -6.83 -4.82
CA GLY A 31 10.17 -7.24 -5.09
C GLY A 31 9.22 -6.07 -5.35
N SER A 32 7.93 -6.35 -5.23
CA SER A 32 6.86 -5.38 -5.50
C SER A 32 6.71 -4.41 -4.32
N PRO A 33 6.33 -3.14 -4.54
CA PRO A 33 5.96 -2.25 -3.45
C PRO A 33 4.74 -2.78 -2.69
N VAL A 34 4.59 -2.35 -1.44
CA VAL A 34 3.37 -2.58 -0.67
C VAL A 34 2.50 -1.34 -0.81
N ILE A 35 1.27 -1.53 -1.26
CA ILE A 35 0.29 -0.45 -1.41
C ILE A 35 -0.71 -0.56 -0.29
N ILE A 36 -0.91 0.52 0.44
CA ILE A 36 -1.95 0.61 1.47
C ILE A 36 -3.06 1.48 0.91
N GLN A 37 -4.26 0.92 0.87
CA GLN A 37 -5.46 1.59 0.40
C GLN A 37 -6.52 1.64 1.50
N ARG A 38 -7.43 2.61 1.40
CA ARG A 38 -8.58 2.77 2.31
C ARG A 38 -9.88 2.74 1.52
N SER A 39 -10.88 2.02 2.01
CA SER A 39 -12.19 1.97 1.38
C SER A 39 -12.83 3.36 1.33
N LYS A 40 -13.41 3.71 0.18
CA LYS A 40 -14.13 4.98 -0.04
C LYS A 40 -15.53 4.98 0.56
N ASN A 41 -16.11 3.79 0.76
CA ASN A 41 -17.55 3.63 1.04
C ASN A 41 -17.85 2.89 2.37
N ALA A 42 -16.84 2.35 3.07
CA ALA A 42 -17.05 1.61 4.31
C ALA A 42 -17.08 2.52 5.54
N ASP A 43 -17.96 2.21 6.49
CA ASP A 43 -18.03 2.84 7.82
C ASP A 43 -18.12 1.76 8.92
N PRO A 44 -17.08 1.57 9.76
CA PRO A 44 -15.80 2.29 9.75
C PRO A 44 -14.95 1.94 8.52
N PRO A 45 -13.99 2.81 8.10
CA PRO A 45 -13.19 2.58 6.91
C PRO A 45 -12.34 1.31 7.01
N HIS A 46 -12.63 0.32 6.17
CA HIS A 46 -11.77 -0.85 5.98
C HIS A 46 -10.50 -0.46 5.22
N TRP A 47 -9.41 -1.16 5.51
CA TRP A 47 -8.10 -0.95 4.90
C TRP A 47 -7.70 -2.16 4.07
N CYS A 48 -7.00 -1.94 2.96
CA CYS A 48 -6.50 -3.00 2.11
C CYS A 48 -4.99 -2.85 1.95
N ILE A 49 -4.25 -3.94 2.14
CA ILE A 49 -2.84 -4.05 1.78
C ILE A 49 -2.75 -4.85 0.49
N VAL A 50 -2.12 -4.30 -0.53
CA VAL A 50 -1.79 -5.00 -1.78
C VAL A 50 -0.28 -5.19 -1.86
N HIS A 51 0.18 -6.42 -2.07
CA HIS A 51 1.59 -6.74 -2.23
C HIS A 51 1.78 -7.77 -3.34
N GLY A 52 2.30 -7.33 -4.49
CA GLY A 52 2.41 -8.18 -5.68
C GLY A 52 1.01 -8.60 -6.19
N TYR A 53 0.71 -9.89 -6.14
CA TYR A 53 -0.57 -10.46 -6.59
C TYR A 53 -1.54 -10.79 -5.45
N SER A 54 -1.19 -10.48 -4.20
CA SER A 54 -2.05 -10.73 -3.05
C SER A 54 -2.61 -9.43 -2.47
N SER A 55 -3.78 -9.55 -1.86
CA SER A 55 -4.43 -8.48 -1.11
C SER A 55 -5.02 -9.01 0.19
N SER A 56 -4.94 -8.21 1.26
CA SER A 56 -5.50 -8.51 2.58
C SER A 56 -6.29 -7.31 3.10
N VAL A 57 -7.45 -7.56 3.69
CA VAL A 57 -8.35 -6.51 4.22
C VAL A 57 -8.32 -6.52 5.76
N TYR A 58 -8.33 -5.34 6.34
CA TYR A 58 -8.26 -5.09 7.78
C TYR A 58 -9.34 -4.08 8.20
N TYR A 59 -9.82 -4.18 9.44
CA TYR A 59 -10.87 -3.29 9.95
C TYR A 59 -10.30 -1.95 10.41
N SER A 60 -9.04 -1.90 10.82
CA SER A 60 -8.42 -0.68 11.35
C SER A 60 -7.04 -0.41 10.76
N TYR A 61 -6.65 0.86 10.75
CA TYR A 61 -5.30 1.26 10.38
C TYR A 61 -4.25 0.69 11.34
N LYS A 62 -4.61 0.47 12.61
CA LYS A 62 -3.70 -0.13 13.58
C LYS A 62 -3.30 -1.55 13.18
N GLU A 63 -4.25 -2.37 12.73
CA GLU A 63 -3.96 -3.73 12.25
C GLU A 63 -3.04 -3.72 11.03
N VAL A 64 -3.22 -2.74 10.13
CA VAL A 64 -2.33 -2.55 8.98
C VAL A 64 -0.90 -2.26 9.43
N ILE A 65 -0.72 -1.32 10.37
CA ILE A 65 0.60 -0.98 10.90
C ILE A 65 1.22 -2.18 11.61
N ASP A 66 0.48 -2.83 12.52
CA ASP A 66 0.97 -4.00 13.25
C ASP A 66 1.41 -5.12 12.27
N TYR A 67 0.64 -5.33 11.20
CA TYR A 67 0.97 -6.31 10.17
C TYR A 67 2.22 -5.92 9.38
N CYS A 68 2.30 -4.69 8.86
CA CYS A 68 3.44 -4.20 8.10
C CYS A 68 4.74 -4.24 8.90
N THR A 69 4.70 -3.85 10.18
CA THR A 69 5.84 -3.97 11.10
C THR A 69 6.25 -5.43 11.30
N LYS A 70 5.29 -6.34 11.49
CA LYS A 70 5.58 -7.78 11.61
C LYS A 70 6.22 -8.36 10.34
N GLN A 71 5.87 -7.84 9.16
CA GLN A 71 6.51 -8.24 7.89
C GLN A 71 7.87 -7.58 7.64
N GLY A 72 8.25 -6.57 8.43
CA GLY A 72 9.47 -5.78 8.22
C GLY A 72 9.38 -4.79 7.05
N TRP A 73 8.17 -4.34 6.72
CA TRP A 73 7.92 -3.34 5.68
C TRP A 73 7.87 -1.91 6.21
N LEU A 74 7.73 -1.77 7.54
CA LEU A 74 7.82 -0.54 8.32
C LEU A 74 8.90 -0.69 9.39
#